data_AF-A0A6N3J3P3-F1
#
_entry.id   AF-A0A6N3J3P3-F1
#
_cell.length_a   1.000
_cell.length_b   1.000
_cell.length_c   1.000
_cell.angle_alpha   90.00
_cell.angle_beta   90.00
_cell.angle_gamma   90.00
#
_symmetry.space_group_name_H-M   'P 1'
#
loop_
_entity.id
_entity.type
_entity.pdbx_description
1 polymer ?
#
loop_
_entity_poly.entity_id
_entity_poly.type
_entity_poly.pdbx_seq_one_letter_code
_entity_poly.pdbx_strand_id
1 'polypeptide(L)'
;MLEHYEDALEQWIASVVSHGDDDALFACGYLQGHVAVVLSQLEAQGETDLDALMLKMTDCLALARQELNDADYALVEQAWAQLQAKIIGELDVA
;
A
#
# COMPACT_ATOMS: atom_id res chain seq x y z
N MET A 1 -5.70 12.54 -9.29
CA MET A 1 -6.01 11.34 -10.10
C MET A 1 -5.39 10.14 -9.40
N LEU A 2 -6.02 8.96 -9.44
CA LEU A 2 -5.52 7.76 -8.76
C LEU A 2 -4.13 7.33 -9.28
N GLU A 3 -3.78 7.70 -10.51
CA GLU A 3 -2.50 7.44 -11.18
C GLU A 3 -1.28 7.80 -10.32
N HIS A 4 -1.33 8.89 -9.53
CA HIS A 4 -0.21 9.28 -8.66
C HIS A 4 0.04 8.26 -7.54
N TYR A 5 -0.99 7.55 -7.08
CA TYR A 5 -0.83 6.48 -6.10
C TYR A 5 -0.22 5.23 -6.72
N GLU A 6 -0.55 4.95 -7.98
CA GLU A 6 0.04 3.87 -8.76
C GLU A 6 1.52 4.13 -9.02
N ASP A 7 1.89 5.33 -9.43
CA ASP A 7 3.29 5.74 -9.63
C ASP A 7 4.10 5.61 -8.32
N ALA A 8 3.54 6.08 -7.19
CA ALA A 8 4.19 5.97 -5.88
C ALA A 8 4.40 4.50 -5.48
N LEU A 9 3.39 3.65 -5.74
CA LEU A 9 3.45 2.21 -5.51
C LEU A 9 4.53 1.54 -6.39
N GLU A 10 4.57 1.83 -7.69
CA GLU A 10 5.56 1.24 -8.61
C GLU A 10 6.99 1.57 -8.21
N GLN A 11 7.25 2.84 -7.87
CA GLN A 11 8.56 3.27 -7.42
C GLN A 11 8.95 2.63 -6.08
N TRP A 12 7.98 2.47 -5.16
CA TRP A 12 8.21 1.78 -3.90
C TRP A 12 8.55 0.30 -4.12
N ILE A 13 7.77 -0.40 -4.95
CA ILE A 13 8.00 -1.80 -5.32
C ILE A 13 9.39 -1.97 -5.93
N ALA A 14 9.78 -1.10 -6.88
CA ALA A 14 11.10 -1.18 -7.50
C ALA A 14 12.24 -1.05 -6.48
N SER A 15 12.06 -0.20 -5.46
CA SER A 15 13.02 -0.04 -4.36
C SER A 15 13.12 -1.29 -3.50
N VAL A 16 11.97 -1.87 -3.09
CA VAL A 16 11.90 -3.08 -2.27
C VAL A 16 12.43 -4.30 -3.03
N VAL A 17 12.10 -4.46 -4.30
CA VAL A 17 12.61 -5.57 -5.13
C VAL A 17 14.14 -5.52 -5.29
N SER A 18 14.71 -4.32 -5.32
CA SER A 18 16.14 -4.15 -5.54
C SER A 18 16.99 -4.29 -4.27
N HIS A 19 16.41 -4.05 -3.08
CA HIS A 19 17.17 -3.93 -1.83
C HIS A 19 16.59 -4.73 -0.65
N GLY A 20 15.37 -5.24 -0.78
CA GLY A 20 14.64 -5.94 0.27
C GLY A 20 15.10 -7.39 0.42
N ASP A 21 14.90 -7.91 1.63
CA ASP A 21 15.01 -9.33 1.95
C ASP A 21 13.70 -10.06 1.65
N ASP A 22 13.66 -11.38 1.88
CA ASP A 22 12.50 -12.22 1.61
C ASP A 22 11.23 -11.73 2.34
N ASP A 23 11.39 -11.22 3.57
CA ASP A 23 10.30 -10.69 4.39
C ASP A 23 9.75 -9.38 3.80
N ALA A 24 10.64 -8.49 3.33
CA ALA A 24 10.25 -7.27 2.64
C ALA A 24 9.56 -7.57 1.31
N LEU A 25 10.04 -8.55 0.54
CA LEU A 25 9.42 -8.99 -0.71
C LEU A 25 8.02 -9.57 -0.47
N PHE A 26 7.85 -10.36 0.59
CA PHE A 26 6.55 -10.88 1.01
C PHE A 26 5.57 -9.74 1.32
N ALA A 27 5.95 -8.82 2.20
CA ALA A 27 5.08 -7.70 2.60
C ALA A 27 4.76 -6.78 1.41
N CYS A 28 5.72 -6.57 0.51
CA CYS A 28 5.57 -5.82 -0.72
C CYS A 28 4.54 -6.45 -1.66
N GLY A 29 4.66 -7.75 -1.95
CA GLY A 29 3.72 -8.46 -2.80
C GLY A 29 2.31 -8.49 -2.20
N TYR A 30 2.21 -8.64 -0.88
CA TYR A 30 0.93 -8.61 -0.16
C TYR A 30 0.24 -7.24 -0.29
N LEU A 31 0.97 -6.16 -0.02
CA LEU A 31 0.44 -4.79 -0.13
C LEU A 31 0.08 -4.41 -1.56
N GLN A 32 0.90 -4.80 -2.54
CA GLN A 32 0.59 -4.55 -3.95
C GLN A 32 -0.80 -5.09 -4.32
N GLY A 33 -1.11 -6.32 -3.89
CA GLY A 33 -2.42 -6.93 -4.13
C GLY A 33 -3.57 -6.14 -3.51
N HIS A 34 -3.43 -5.74 -2.24
CA HIS A 34 -4.45 -4.97 -1.53
C HIS A 34 -4.65 -3.56 -2.08
N VAL A 35 -3.56 -2.87 -2.41
CA VAL A 35 -3.63 -1.53 -3.01
C VAL A 35 -4.34 -1.60 -4.36
N ALA A 36 -4.05 -2.59 -5.21
CA ALA A 36 -4.75 -2.76 -6.48
C ALA A 36 -6.27 -2.95 -6.31
N VAL A 37 -6.68 -3.75 -5.31
CA VAL A 37 -8.10 -3.94 -4.98
C VAL A 37 -8.73 -2.64 -4.49
N VAL A 38 -8.06 -1.91 -3.58
CA VAL A 38 -8.57 -0.66 -3.03
C VAL A 38 -8.69 0.42 -4.09
N LEU A 39 -7.69 0.59 -4.95
CA LEU A 39 -7.73 1.56 -6.06
C LEU A 39 -8.90 1.26 -7.01
N SER A 40 -9.12 -0.01 -7.36
CA SER A 40 -10.27 -0.41 -8.18
C SER A 40 -11.62 -0.10 -7.51
N GLN A 41 -11.72 -0.27 -6.19
CA GLN A 41 -12.93 0.10 -5.45
C GLN A 41 -13.15 1.61 -5.40
N LEU A 42 -12.09 2.39 -5.19
CA LEU A 42 -12.15 3.85 -5.19
C LEU A 42 -12.57 4.39 -6.55
N GLU A 43 -11.99 3.86 -7.63
CA GLU A 43 -12.37 4.20 -9.00
C GLU A 43 -13.86 3.92 -9.25
N ALA A 44 -14.35 2.74 -8.85
CA ALA A 44 -15.76 2.39 -8.98
C ALA A 44 -16.71 3.28 -8.15
N GLN A 45 -16.21 3.88 -7.07
CA GLN A 45 -16.95 4.81 -6.20
C GLN A 45 -16.80 6.27 -6.63
N GLY A 46 -15.90 6.57 -7.57
CA GLY A 46 -15.56 7.94 -7.97
C GLY A 46 -14.78 8.72 -6.90
N GLU A 47 -14.18 8.01 -5.94
CA GLU A 47 -13.35 8.58 -4.88
C GLU A 47 -11.88 8.58 -5.33
N THR A 48 -11.17 9.68 -5.11
CA THR A 48 -9.77 9.81 -5.56
C THR A 48 -8.88 10.53 -4.55
N ASP A 49 -9.43 10.92 -3.42
CA ASP A 49 -8.71 11.61 -2.35
C ASP A 49 -7.87 10.65 -1.51
N LEU A 50 -6.86 11.23 -0.87
CA LEU A 50 -5.91 10.50 -0.05
C LEU A 50 -6.58 9.88 1.18
N ASP A 51 -7.53 10.60 1.79
CA ASP A 51 -8.23 10.13 3.00
C ASP A 51 -9.03 8.85 2.71
N ALA A 52 -9.71 8.78 1.56
CA ALA A 52 -10.42 7.59 1.10
C ALA A 52 -9.48 6.38 0.90
N LEU A 53 -8.30 6.60 0.31
CA LEU A 53 -7.26 5.56 0.18
C LEU A 53 -6.79 5.07 1.55
N MET A 54 -6.45 6.00 2.46
CA MET A 54 -5.93 5.67 3.79
C MET A 54 -6.95 4.90 4.62
N LEU A 55 -8.21 5.34 4.61
CA LEU A 55 -9.28 4.68 5.34
C LEU A 55 -9.52 3.26 4.82
N LYS A 56 -9.68 3.10 3.49
CA LYS A 56 -9.92 1.77 2.90
C LYS A 56 -8.77 0.81 3.08
N MET A 57 -7.52 1.27 2.92
CA MET A 57 -6.36 0.42 3.15
C MET A 57 -6.28 -0.02 4.62
N THR A 58 -6.57 0.87 5.56
CA THR A 58 -6.61 0.53 6.99
C THR A 58 -7.66 -0.54 7.29
N ASP A 59 -8.87 -0.38 6.76
CA ASP A 59 -9.95 -1.37 6.91
C ASP A 59 -9.58 -2.72 6.28
N CYS A 60 -9.01 -2.68 5.07
CA CYS A 60 -8.60 -3.87 4.33
C CYS A 60 -7.52 -4.66 5.07
N LEU A 61 -6.50 -3.95 5.59
CA LEU A 61 -5.42 -4.55 6.35
C LEU A 61 -5.89 -5.07 7.72
N ALA A 62 -6.83 -4.39 8.39
CA ALA A 62 -7.41 -4.88 9.63
C ALA A 62 -8.14 -6.22 9.46
N LEU A 63 -8.82 -6.41 8.31
CA LEU A 63 -9.46 -7.69 7.97
C LEU A 63 -8.42 -8.77 7.61
N ALA A 64 -7.42 -8.40 6.80
CA ALA A 64 -6.29 -9.25 6.42
C ALA A 64 -5.50 -9.80 7.62
N ARG A 65 -5.55 -9.13 8.79
CA ARG A 65 -4.96 -9.64 10.03
C ARG A 65 -5.41 -11.07 10.37
N GLN A 66 -6.61 -11.47 9.96
CA GLN A 66 -7.12 -12.83 10.21
C GLN A 66 -6.42 -13.92 9.37
N GLU A 67 -5.72 -13.52 8.31
CA GLU A 67 -5.03 -14.40 7.37
C GLU A 67 -3.52 -14.52 7.67
N LEU A 68 -3.00 -13.62 8.51
CA LEU A 68 -1.57 -13.48 8.81
C LEU A 68 -1.27 -13.89 10.25
N ASN A 69 -0.06 -14.40 10.48
CA ASN A 69 0.46 -14.51 11.84
C ASN A 69 0.93 -13.13 12.35
N ASP A 70 1.22 -13.01 13.65
CA ASP A 70 1.59 -11.72 14.25
C ASP A 70 2.89 -11.12 13.67
N ALA A 71 3.85 -11.95 13.25
CA ALA A 71 5.10 -11.50 12.65
C ALA A 71 4.86 -11.00 11.22
N ASP A 72 4.15 -11.77 10.39
CA ASP A 72 3.81 -11.38 9.02
C ASP A 72 2.97 -10.10 9.00
N TYR A 73 2.03 -9.97 9.95
CA TYR A 73 1.23 -8.76 10.08
C TYR A 73 2.10 -7.54 10.42
N ALA A 74 3.06 -7.68 11.33
CA ALA A 74 3.98 -6.59 11.66
C ALA A 74 4.83 -6.15 10.46
N LEU A 75 5.26 -7.09 9.61
CA LEU A 75 5.95 -6.78 8.36
C LEU A 75 5.06 -5.98 7.40
N VAL A 76 3.81 -6.39 7.23
CA VAL A 76 2.83 -5.69 6.38
C VAL A 76 2.51 -4.30 6.92
N GLU A 77 2.33 -4.13 8.23
CA GLU A 77 2.14 -2.81 8.84
C GLU A 77 3.33 -1.89 8.60
N GLN A 78 4.56 -2.39 8.79
CA GLN A 78 5.77 -1.62 8.56
C GLN A 78 5.93 -1.23 7.08
N ALA A 79 5.63 -2.14 6.17
CA ALA A 79 5.67 -1.88 4.74
C ALA A 79 4.59 -0.87 4.33
N TRP A 80 3.41 -0.92 4.94
CA TRP A 80 2.33 0.03 4.70
C TRP A 80 2.73 1.43 5.15
N ALA A 81 3.33 1.58 6.32
CA ALA A 81 3.83 2.87 6.80
C ALA A 81 4.87 3.50 5.85
N GLN A 82 5.75 2.69 5.25
CA GLN A 82 6.73 3.15 4.26
C GLN A 82 6.05 3.62 2.98
N LEU A 83 5.10 2.84 2.46
CA LEU A 83 4.34 3.20 1.26
C LEU A 83 3.52 4.47 1.48
N GLN A 84 2.84 4.61 2.62
CA GLN A 84 2.11 5.82 2.99
C GLN A 84 3.01 7.05 2.97
N ALA A 85 4.19 6.96 3.60
CA ALA A 85 5.15 8.06 3.63
C ALA A 85 5.60 8.46 2.22
N LYS A 86 5.77 7.48 1.32
CA LYS A 86 6.09 7.76 -0.08
C LYS A 86 4.94 8.42 -0.82
N ILE A 87 3.71 7.92 -0.68
CA ILE A 87 2.52 8.53 -1.30
C ILE A 87 2.36 9.98 -0.86
N ILE A 88 2.46 10.26 0.44
CA ILE A 88 2.36 11.62 0.98
C ILE A 88 3.51 12.49 0.46
N GLY A 89 4.72 11.94 0.41
CA GLY A 89 5.90 12.64 -0.11
C GLY A 89 5.77 13.02 -1.59
N GLU A 90 5.20 12.15 -2.43
CA GLU A 90 4.96 12.41 -3.87
C GLU A 90 3.86 13.46 -4.08
N LEU A 91 2.88 13.56 -3.17
CA LEU A 91 1.84 14.59 -3.23
C LEU A 91 2.32 15.99 -2.82
N ASP A 92 3.33 16.10 -1.95
CA ASP A 92 3.90 17.39 -1.54
C ASP A 92 4.79 18.02 -2.63
N VAL A 93 5.32 17.20 -3.54
CA VAL A 93 6.16 17.63 -4.66
C VAL A 93 5.42 17.84 -6.00
N ALA A 94 4.12 17.51 -6.05
CA ALA A 94 3.24 17.64 -7.22
C ALA A 94 2.48 18.97 -7.24
#